data_AF-A0A1E9IPS1-F1
#
_entry.id   AF-A0A1E9IPS1-F1
#
_cell.length_a   1.000
_cell.length_b   1.000
_cell.length_c   1.000
_cell.angle_alpha   90.00
_cell.angle_beta   90.00
_cell.angle_gamma   90.00
#
_symmetry.space_group_name_H-M   'P 1'
#
loop_
_entity.id
_entity.type
_entity.pdbx_description
1 polymer ?
#
loop_
_entity_poly.entity_id
_entity_poly.type
_entity_poly.pdbx_seq_one_letter_code
_entity_poly.pdbx_strand_id
1 'polypeptide(L)'
;MKKILAILAVFSLTASITLSKEIIPEYYVMEKLLIPISASPVFSYIGDKKIDDFKEIKAIQVDDKVLQGIGTHENPFYMKDSDGKTVTVRVGDYVISPMTLSTIYAIKKDDFELNYRDLNAPDVSLVTADVTTVGEKIRTDEIDEANNKIEASEE
;
A
#
# COMPACT_ATOMS: atom_id res chain seq x y z
N MET A 1 61.37 -1.50 14.69
CA MET A 1 60.09 -1.98 14.11
C MET A 1 58.88 -1.42 14.88
N LYS A 2 58.73 -0.08 14.98
CA LYS A 2 57.61 0.56 15.72
C LYS A 2 56.66 1.37 14.82
N LYS A 3 57.04 1.64 13.57
CA LYS A 3 56.27 2.48 12.62
C LYS A 3 55.22 1.70 11.83
N ILE A 4 55.36 0.38 11.70
CA ILE A 4 54.43 -0.49 10.94
C ILE A 4 53.17 -0.79 11.77
N LEU A 5 53.29 -0.88 13.09
CA LEU A 5 52.17 -1.18 13.99
C LEU A 5 51.13 -0.04 14.04
N ALA A 6 51.59 1.21 13.88
CA ALA A 6 50.70 2.38 13.87
C ALA A 6 49.84 2.45 12.60
N ILE A 7 50.31 1.90 11.47
CA ILE A 7 49.57 1.93 10.20
C ILE A 7 48.46 0.87 10.19
N LEU A 8 48.65 -0.26 10.89
CA LEU A 8 47.63 -1.30 11.02
C LEU A 8 46.48 -0.90 11.97
N ALA A 9 46.78 -0.09 13.00
CA ALA A 9 45.78 0.39 13.96
C ALA A 9 44.85 1.48 13.41
N VAL A 10 45.25 2.20 12.37
CA VAL A 10 44.40 3.22 11.72
C VAL A 10 43.38 2.56 10.77
N PHE A 11 43.66 1.35 10.27
CA PHE A 11 42.72 0.62 9.40
C PHE A 11 41.59 -0.09 10.17
N SER A 12 41.75 -0.33 11.47
CA SER A 12 40.75 -1.05 12.29
C SER A 12 39.65 -0.16 12.87
N LEU A 13 39.68 1.16 12.70
CA LEU A 13 38.68 2.09 13.27
C LEU A 13 37.50 2.42 12.35
N THR A 14 37.37 1.75 11.21
CA THR A 14 36.16 1.82 10.36
C THR A 14 35.54 0.44 10.20
N ALA A 15 35.47 -0.33 11.29
CA ALA A 15 34.42 -1.34 11.41
C ALA A 15 33.10 -0.58 11.55
N SER A 16 32.60 -0.05 10.43
CA SER A 16 31.24 0.45 10.30
C SER A 16 30.36 -0.68 10.79
N ILE A 17 29.74 -0.49 11.95
CA ILE A 17 28.67 -1.34 12.44
C ILE A 17 27.52 -1.07 11.48
N THR A 18 27.55 -1.68 10.30
CA THR A 18 26.39 -1.74 9.44
C THR A 18 25.44 -2.65 10.20
N LEU A 19 24.50 -2.05 10.94
CA LEU A 19 23.25 -2.69 11.32
C LEU A 19 22.56 -3.06 10.00
N SER A 20 22.97 -4.18 9.40
CA SER A 20 22.35 -4.71 8.21
C SER A 20 20.92 -5.04 8.60
N LYS A 21 19.97 -4.29 8.04
CA LYS A 21 18.56 -4.55 8.29
C LYS A 21 18.23 -5.98 7.88
N GLU A 22 17.58 -6.73 8.75
CA GLU A 22 17.24 -8.12 8.49
C GLU A 22 16.28 -8.20 7.30
N ILE A 23 16.62 -9.03 6.31
CA ILE A 23 15.76 -9.32 5.17
C ILE A 23 15.24 -10.73 5.36
N ILE A 24 13.97 -10.86 5.71
CA ILE A 24 13.32 -12.15 5.95
C ILE A 24 13.19 -12.88 4.61
N PRO A 25 13.68 -14.13 4.50
CA PRO A 25 13.60 -14.85 3.24
C PRO A 25 12.17 -15.31 2.95
N GLU A 26 11.82 -15.37 1.66
CA GLU A 26 10.48 -15.72 1.16
C GLU A 26 9.98 -17.04 1.75
N TYR A 27 10.80 -18.10 1.69
CA TYR A 27 10.42 -19.43 2.18
C TYR A 27 10.02 -19.43 3.66
N TYR A 28 10.63 -18.55 4.46
CA TYR A 28 10.34 -18.44 5.88
C TYR A 28 9.01 -17.74 6.12
N VAL A 29 8.76 -16.64 5.40
CA VAL A 29 7.45 -15.95 5.44
C VAL A 29 6.35 -16.91 4.98
N MET A 30 6.58 -17.68 3.91
CA MET A 30 5.63 -18.66 3.40
C MET A 30 5.36 -19.76 4.42
N GLU A 31 6.41 -20.33 5.05
CA GLU A 31 6.26 -21.35 6.10
C GLU A 31 5.39 -20.85 7.26
N LYS A 32 5.66 -19.63 7.74
CA LYS A 32 4.96 -19.07 8.90
C LYS A 32 3.54 -18.59 8.59
N LEU A 33 3.30 -18.14 7.36
CA LEU A 33 2.01 -17.58 6.97
C LEU A 33 1.11 -18.54 6.18
N LEU A 34 1.58 -19.73 5.80
CA LEU A 34 0.81 -20.69 5.00
C LEU A 34 -0.56 -21.02 5.60
N ILE A 35 -0.60 -21.31 6.91
CA ILE A 35 -1.85 -21.62 7.61
C ILE A 35 -2.79 -20.41 7.69
N PRO A 36 -2.36 -19.24 8.20
CA PRO A 36 -3.26 -18.09 8.29
C PRO A 36 -3.68 -17.53 6.93
N ILE A 37 -2.83 -17.58 5.90
CA ILE A 37 -3.21 -17.15 4.54
C ILE A 37 -4.19 -18.13 3.88
N SER A 38 -4.03 -19.44 4.11
CA SER A 38 -5.00 -20.44 3.62
C SER A 38 -6.40 -20.20 4.21
N ALA A 39 -6.46 -19.83 5.49
CA ALA A 39 -7.70 -19.52 6.19
C ALA A 39 -8.28 -18.13 5.89
N SER A 40 -7.58 -17.28 5.12
CA SER A 40 -8.05 -15.92 4.82
C SER A 40 -9.25 -15.92 3.85
N PRO A 41 -10.00 -14.80 3.77
CA PRO A 41 -10.98 -14.60 2.70
C PRO A 41 -10.34 -14.68 1.31
N VAL A 42 -11.18 -14.89 0.30
CA VAL A 42 -10.79 -14.84 -1.12
C VAL A 42 -11.12 -13.46 -1.65
N PHE A 43 -10.15 -12.82 -2.28
CA PHE A 43 -10.31 -11.51 -2.87
C PHE A 43 -10.25 -11.60 -4.39
N SER A 44 -11.19 -10.94 -5.05
CA SER A 44 -11.20 -10.79 -6.50
C SER A 44 -10.66 -9.44 -6.93
N TYR A 45 -9.87 -9.44 -7.99
CA TYR A 45 -9.39 -8.23 -8.65
C TYR A 45 -10.55 -7.53 -9.38
N ILE A 46 -10.71 -6.23 -9.11
CA ILE A 46 -11.75 -5.37 -9.69
C ILE A 46 -11.20 -4.14 -10.41
N GLY A 47 -9.87 -3.94 -10.43
CA GLY A 47 -9.27 -2.75 -11.02
C GLY A 47 -9.31 -2.76 -12.56
N ASP A 48 -9.14 -1.59 -13.15
CA ASP A 48 -9.21 -1.41 -14.61
C ASP A 48 -7.91 -1.82 -15.34
N LYS A 49 -6.80 -1.95 -14.61
CA LYS A 49 -5.47 -2.26 -15.16
C LYS A 49 -4.93 -3.56 -14.57
N LYS A 50 -5.17 -4.68 -15.25
CA LYS A 50 -4.60 -6.00 -14.93
C LYS A 50 -3.18 -5.85 -14.41
N ILE A 51 -3.00 -6.13 -13.12
CA ILE A 51 -1.71 -6.48 -12.56
C ILE A 51 -1.58 -7.97 -12.87
N ASP A 52 -0.59 -8.32 -13.70
CA ASP A 52 -0.27 -9.72 -14.02
C ASP A 52 -0.15 -10.52 -12.71
N ASP A 53 -1.16 -11.34 -12.41
CA ASP A 53 -1.14 -12.78 -12.71
C ASP A 53 -2.31 -13.54 -12.05
N PHE A 54 -3.06 -12.93 -11.12
CA PHE A 54 -4.12 -13.65 -10.40
C PHE A 54 -5.42 -12.85 -10.26
N LYS A 55 -6.49 -13.36 -10.86
CA LYS A 55 -7.86 -12.81 -10.73
C LYS A 55 -8.40 -12.96 -9.31
N GLU A 56 -8.07 -14.07 -8.65
CA GLU A 56 -8.49 -14.39 -7.29
C GLU A 56 -7.26 -14.73 -6.44
N ILE A 57 -7.21 -14.19 -5.23
CA ILE A 57 -6.09 -14.34 -4.31
C ILE A 57 -6.57 -14.61 -2.88
N LYS A 58 -5.67 -15.19 -2.09
CA LYS A 58 -5.71 -15.16 -0.63
C LYS A 58 -4.88 -13.99 -0.14
N ALA A 59 -5.34 -13.31 0.90
CA ALA A 59 -4.66 -12.14 1.44
C ALA A 59 -4.85 -12.05 2.95
N ILE A 60 -3.76 -11.74 3.65
CA ILE A 60 -3.77 -11.43 5.07
C ILE A 60 -3.22 -10.02 5.30
N GLN A 61 -3.95 -9.21 6.05
CA GLN A 61 -3.46 -7.91 6.48
C GLN A 61 -2.38 -8.10 7.55
N VAL A 62 -1.28 -7.39 7.39
CA VAL A 62 -0.16 -7.39 8.33
C VAL A 62 -0.60 -6.67 9.60
N ASP A 63 -0.74 -7.41 10.68
CA ASP A 63 -0.95 -6.93 12.05
C ASP A 63 0.16 -7.42 12.98
N ASP A 64 0.07 -7.08 14.27
CA ASP A 64 1.07 -7.50 15.27
C ASP A 64 1.17 -9.04 15.41
N LYS A 65 0.08 -9.78 15.10
CA LYS A 65 0.08 -11.25 15.13
C LYS A 65 0.85 -11.81 13.95
N VAL A 66 0.71 -11.21 12.77
CA VAL A 66 1.51 -11.55 11.58
C VAL A 66 2.98 -11.30 11.86
N LEU A 67 3.34 -10.14 12.42
CA LEU A 67 4.72 -9.83 12.80
C LEU A 67 5.30 -10.87 13.78
N GLN A 68 4.56 -11.16 14.85
CA GLN A 68 4.94 -12.19 15.82
C GLN A 68 5.08 -13.58 15.16
N GLY A 69 4.17 -13.93 14.25
CA GLY A 69 4.17 -15.20 13.52
C GLY A 69 5.42 -15.39 12.64
N ILE A 70 5.91 -14.31 12.04
CA ILE A 70 7.17 -14.30 11.26
C ILE A 70 8.40 -13.97 12.12
N GLY A 71 8.27 -13.95 13.45
CA GLY A 71 9.40 -13.81 14.36
C GLY A 71 10.02 -12.40 14.41
N THR A 72 9.32 -11.36 13.97
CA THR A 72 9.80 -9.98 14.01
C THR A 72 8.87 -9.07 14.80
N HIS A 73 9.40 -7.95 15.27
CA HIS A 73 8.63 -6.84 15.84
C HIS A 73 8.95 -5.53 15.11
N GLU A 74 9.71 -5.60 14.02
CA GLU A 74 10.07 -4.43 13.23
C GLU A 74 8.89 -3.95 12.39
N ASN A 75 8.66 -2.64 12.37
CA ASN A 75 7.72 -1.99 11.47
C ASN A 75 8.32 -0.66 10.98
N PRO A 76 8.69 -0.52 9.69
CA PRO A 76 8.60 -1.53 8.64
C PRO A 76 9.64 -2.64 8.76
N PHE A 77 9.29 -3.84 8.28
CA PHE A 77 10.22 -4.94 8.04
C PHE A 77 10.48 -5.16 6.53
N TYR A 78 11.47 -5.99 6.21
CA TYR A 78 11.93 -6.24 4.84
C TYR A 78 11.85 -7.74 4.58
N MET A 79 11.33 -8.12 3.43
CA MET A 79 11.29 -9.53 3.02
C MET A 79 11.66 -9.70 1.55
N LYS A 80 12.02 -10.92 1.18
CA LYS A 80 12.05 -11.36 -0.22
C LYS A 80 10.66 -11.82 -0.63
N ASP A 81 10.16 -11.32 -1.75
CA ASP A 81 8.98 -11.88 -2.43
C ASP A 81 9.39 -13.05 -3.34
N SER A 82 8.41 -13.72 -3.95
CA SER A 82 8.65 -14.84 -4.87
C SER A 82 9.34 -14.45 -6.19
N ASP A 83 9.45 -13.15 -6.50
CA ASP A 83 10.29 -12.66 -7.60
C ASP A 83 11.76 -12.46 -7.18
N GLY A 84 12.08 -12.72 -5.90
CA GLY A 84 13.40 -12.47 -5.31
C GLY A 84 13.69 -10.98 -5.04
N LYS A 85 12.69 -10.10 -5.18
CA LYS A 85 12.81 -8.67 -4.89
C LYS A 85 12.73 -8.43 -3.39
N THR A 86 13.51 -7.47 -2.91
CA THR A 86 13.37 -7.01 -1.52
C THR A 86 12.25 -5.99 -1.47
N VAL A 87 11.21 -6.30 -0.70
CA VAL A 87 10.05 -5.41 -0.49
C VAL A 87 10.03 -4.90 0.95
N THR A 88 9.56 -3.68 1.13
CA THR A 88 9.31 -3.07 2.46
C THR A 88 7.85 -3.27 2.81
N VAL A 89 7.57 -3.83 3.98
CA VAL A 89 6.22 -4.16 4.43
C VAL A 89 5.94 -3.48 5.76
N ARG A 90 4.77 -2.86 5.88
CA ARG A 90 4.30 -2.16 7.07
C ARG A 90 3.06 -2.83 7.65
N VAL A 91 2.81 -2.59 8.93
CA VAL A 91 1.49 -2.89 9.51
C VAL A 91 0.40 -2.17 8.70
N GLY A 92 -0.65 -2.92 8.34
CA GLY A 92 -1.74 -2.49 7.48
C GLY A 92 -1.61 -2.88 6.01
N ASP A 93 -0.39 -3.16 5.51
CA ASP A 93 -0.17 -3.74 4.18
C ASP A 93 -0.70 -5.17 4.13
N TYR A 94 -0.74 -5.77 2.94
CA TYR A 94 -1.23 -7.13 2.73
C TYR A 94 -0.11 -8.05 2.23
N VAL A 95 -0.02 -9.24 2.82
CA VAL A 95 0.69 -10.37 2.22
C VAL A 95 -0.34 -11.18 1.44
N ILE A 96 -0.05 -11.42 0.16
CA ILE A 96 -0.97 -12.07 -0.77
C ILE A 96 -0.35 -13.34 -1.36
N SER A 97 -1.21 -14.24 -1.82
CA SER A 97 -0.83 -15.46 -2.52
C SER A 97 -1.90 -15.83 -3.54
N PRO A 98 -1.54 -16.47 -4.67
CA PRO A 98 -2.51 -17.16 -5.50
C PRO A 98 -3.25 -18.24 -4.71
N MET A 99 -4.38 -18.70 -5.25
CA MET A 99 -5.19 -19.77 -4.65
C MET A 99 -4.42 -21.10 -4.46
N THR A 100 -3.35 -21.30 -5.21
CA THR A 100 -2.44 -22.46 -5.10
C THR A 100 -1.51 -22.41 -3.89
N LEU A 101 -1.41 -21.26 -3.19
CA LEU A 101 -0.51 -21.06 -2.05
C LEU A 101 0.98 -21.28 -2.36
N SER A 102 1.35 -21.13 -3.64
CA SER A 102 2.68 -21.49 -4.15
C SER A 102 3.70 -20.34 -4.11
N THR A 103 3.24 -19.11 -3.99
CA THR A 103 4.05 -17.89 -4.03
C THR A 103 3.48 -16.85 -3.10
N ILE A 104 4.30 -15.91 -2.65
CA ILE A 104 3.91 -14.82 -1.77
C ILE A 104 4.43 -13.48 -2.28
N TYR A 105 3.59 -12.46 -2.14
CA TYR A 105 3.93 -11.09 -2.47
C TYR A 105 3.40 -10.14 -1.40
N ALA A 106 3.94 -8.92 -1.35
CA ALA A 106 3.42 -7.85 -0.51
C ALA A 106 2.78 -6.76 -1.38
N ILE A 107 1.60 -6.29 -0.99
CA ILE A 107 0.90 -5.18 -1.63
C ILE A 107 0.59 -4.14 -0.56
N LYS A 108 0.81 -2.86 -0.88
CA LYS A 108 0.46 -1.75 0.01
C LYS A 108 -1.04 -1.71 0.25
N LYS A 109 -1.43 -1.28 1.44
CA LYS A 109 -2.84 -1.15 1.82
C LYS A 109 -3.69 -0.44 0.76
N ASP A 110 -3.29 0.76 0.37
CA ASP A 110 -4.06 1.59 -0.56
C ASP A 110 -4.18 0.94 -1.94
N ASP A 111 -3.11 0.30 -2.43
CA ASP A 111 -3.11 -0.42 -3.71
C ASP A 111 -4.01 -1.66 -3.65
N PHE A 112 -4.01 -2.37 -2.52
CA PHE A 112 -4.86 -3.54 -2.30
C PHE A 112 -6.34 -3.13 -2.23
N GLU A 113 -6.68 -2.16 -1.38
CA GLU A 113 -8.07 -1.70 -1.17
C GLU A 113 -8.64 -1.00 -2.41
N LEU A 114 -7.81 -0.42 -3.27
CA LEU A 114 -8.25 0.13 -4.55
C LEU A 114 -8.65 -0.97 -5.54
N ASN A 115 -7.94 -2.10 -5.54
CA ASN A 115 -7.99 -3.06 -6.64
C ASN A 115 -8.65 -4.41 -6.30
N TYR A 116 -8.87 -4.73 -5.02
CA TYR A 116 -9.38 -6.04 -4.59
C TYR A 116 -10.64 -5.93 -3.73
N ARG A 117 -11.56 -6.87 -3.90
CA ARG A 117 -12.79 -6.99 -3.09
C ARG A 117 -12.93 -8.39 -2.53
N ASP A 118 -13.33 -8.48 -1.27
CA ASP A 118 -13.66 -9.75 -0.63
C ASP A 118 -14.92 -10.33 -1.26
N LEU A 119 -14.84 -11.55 -1.77
CA LEU A 119 -15.97 -12.26 -2.39
C LEU A 119 -17.08 -12.63 -1.40
N ASN A 120 -16.77 -12.66 -0.10
CA ASN A 120 -17.74 -12.98 0.95
C ASN A 120 -18.28 -11.74 1.65
N ALA A 121 -17.80 -10.54 1.30
CA ALA A 121 -18.36 -9.31 1.84
C ALA A 121 -19.75 -9.06 1.21
N PRO A 122 -20.74 -8.58 1.98
CA PRO A 122 -22.00 -8.14 1.41
C PRO A 122 -21.74 -7.05 0.36
N ASP A 123 -22.46 -7.09 -0.76
CA ASP A 123 -22.35 -6.09 -1.82
C ASP A 123 -22.59 -4.68 -1.24
N VAL A 124 -21.50 -3.95 -0.99
CA VAL A 124 -21.58 -2.52 -0.71
C VAL A 124 -21.73 -1.86 -2.07
N SER A 125 -22.95 -1.45 -2.40
CA SER A 125 -23.24 -0.63 -3.57
C SER A 125 -22.38 0.64 -3.47
N LEU A 126 -21.29 0.67 -4.22
CA LEU A 126 -20.52 1.89 -4.42
C LEU A 126 -21.40 2.82 -5.23
N VAL A 127 -22.10 3.73 -4.54
CA VAL A 127 -22.66 4.91 -5.18
C VAL A 127 -21.46 5.67 -5.72
N THR A 128 -21.17 5.48 -7.00
CA THR A 128 -20.34 6.40 -7.78
C THR A 128 -20.99 7.75 -7.59
N ALA A 129 -20.35 8.64 -6.82
CA ALA A 129 -20.72 10.03 -6.86
C ALA A 129 -20.45 10.46 -8.30
N ASP A 130 -21.51 10.57 -9.10
CA ASP A 130 -21.48 11.27 -10.37
C ASP A 130 -20.88 12.64 -10.07
N VAL A 131 -19.62 12.84 -10.47
CA VAL A 131 -19.01 14.16 -10.53
C VAL A 131 -19.85 14.90 -11.56
N THR A 132 -20.88 15.56 -11.05
CA THR A 132 -21.73 16.44 -11.82
C THR A 132 -20.81 17.59 -12.19
N THR A 133 -20.26 17.56 -13.39
CA THR A 133 -19.77 18.77 -14.04
C THR A 133 -20.98 19.69 -14.13
N VAL A 134 -21.13 20.56 -13.15
CA VAL A 134 -22.00 21.74 -13.23
C VAL A 134 -21.38 22.62 -14.30
N GLY A 135 -21.67 22.30 -15.56
CA GLY A 135 -21.57 23.24 -16.66
C GLY A 135 -22.65 24.29 -16.44
N GLU A 136 -22.33 25.29 -15.61
CA GLU A 136 -23.12 26.50 -15.46
C GLU A 136 -23.11 27.23 -16.80
N LYS A 137 -24.07 26.87 -17.66
CA LYS A 137 -24.38 27.63 -18.86
C LYS A 137 -25.17 28.84 -18.40
N ILE A 138 -24.46 29.91 -18.02
CA ILE A 138 -25.05 31.23 -17.78
C ILE A 138 -25.81 31.60 -19.07
N ARG A 139 -27.14 31.66 -18.97
CA ARG A 139 -28.00 32.31 -19.96
C ARG A 139 -27.95 33.81 -19.66
N THR A 140 -27.43 34.59 -20.59
CA THR A 140 -27.25 36.05 -20.50
C THR A 140 -28.44 36.85 -21.04
N ASP A 141 -29.62 36.25 -21.10
CA ASP A 141 -30.77 36.88 -21.71
C ASP A 141 -31.85 36.93 -20.63
N GLU A 142 -32.31 38.14 -20.28
CA GLU A 142 -33.28 38.48 -19.21
C GLU A 142 -32.71 39.02 -17.88
N ILE A 143 -31.89 40.08 -17.92
CA ILE A 143 -31.98 41.13 -16.90
C ILE A 143 -31.80 42.49 -17.58
N ASP A 144 -32.89 43.05 -18.09
CA ASP A 144 -33.02 44.48 -18.23
C ASP A 144 -34.40 44.90 -17.71
N GLU A 145 -34.40 46.03 -17.02
CA GLU A 145 -35.57 46.85 -16.72
C GLU A 145 -36.40 46.48 -15.47
N ALA A 146 -35.98 46.97 -14.31
CA ALA A 146 -36.76 47.97 -13.56
C ALA A 146 -36.10 48.37 -12.23
N ASN A 147 -36.06 49.68 -12.01
CA ASN A 147 -35.96 50.38 -10.72
C ASN A 147 -34.57 50.59 -10.13
N ASN A 148 -33.87 51.60 -10.64
CA ASN A 148 -33.10 52.48 -9.75
C ASN A 148 -33.59 53.93 -9.89
N LYS A 149 -34.60 54.27 -9.09
CA LYS A 149 -34.98 55.65 -8.80
C LYS A 149 -34.50 55.94 -7.37
N ILE A 150 -33.31 56.53 -7.25
CA ILE A 150 -32.93 57.25 -6.02
C ILE A 150 -32.34 58.59 -6.46
N GLU A 151 -33.05 59.63 -6.04
CA GLU A 151 -32.69 61.04 -6.14
C GLU A 151 -31.35 61.29 -5.42
N ALA A 152 -30.51 62.14 -6.01
CA ALA A 152 -29.52 62.91 -5.26
C ALA A 152 -29.47 64.32 -5.87
N SER A 153 -29.89 65.27 -5.05
CA SER A 153 -29.75 66.71 -5.21
C SER A 153 -28.29 67.16 -5.03
N GLU A 154 -28.05 68.44 -5.35
CA GLU A 154 -26.87 69.28 -5.05
C GLU A 154 -25.74 69.14 -6.10
N GLU A 155 -25.28 70.17 -6.81
CA GLU A 155 -25.33 71.65 -6.69
C GLU A 155 -25.41 72.31 -8.08
#